data_AF-A0A945A088-F1
#
_entry.id   AF-A0A945A088-F1
#
_cell.length_a   1.000
_cell.length_b   1.000
_cell.length_c   1.000
_cell.angle_alpha   90.00
_cell.angle_beta   90.00
_cell.angle_gamma   90.00
#
_symmetry.space_group_name_H-M   'P 1'
#
loop_
_entity.id
_entity.type
_entity.pdbx_description
1 polymer ?
#
loop_
_entity_poly.entity_id
_entity_poly.type
_entity_poly.pdbx_seq_one_letter_code
_entity_poly.pdbx_strand_id
1 'polypeptide(L)'
;MELATFAYTIGVIELIVGLPLLFYSKSTLKVFDKFFKDDFQMRFTGTLMAVLGSLVLVESYEVSLDPEGLIILMAWLVFVKGLMYAWWPQTAVNMKKKFMKSEAALTFGGIAASVIGVLLVYGASIV
;
A
#
# COMPACT_ATOMS: atom_id res chain seq x y z
N MET A 1 8.24 14.91 -5.26
CA MET A 1 8.89 13.64 -5.69
C MET A 1 8.26 13.28 -7.01
N GLU A 2 9.07 13.00 -8.03
CA GLU A 2 8.56 12.67 -9.35
C GLU A 2 7.52 11.52 -9.31
N LEU A 3 6.44 11.71 -10.05
CA LEU A 3 5.28 10.81 -10.04
C LEU A 3 5.66 9.38 -10.46
N ALA A 4 6.51 9.24 -11.47
CA ALA A 4 7.05 7.96 -11.92
C ALA A 4 7.84 7.24 -10.79
N THR A 5 8.67 7.98 -10.05
CA THR A 5 9.44 7.41 -8.92
C THR A 5 8.51 6.92 -7.81
N PHE A 6 7.46 7.68 -7.47
CA PHE A 6 6.44 7.23 -6.53
C PHE A 6 5.73 5.96 -7.02
N ALA A 7 5.27 5.97 -8.26
CA ALA A 7 4.53 4.86 -8.86
C ALA A 7 5.37 3.58 -8.92
N TYR A 8 6.64 3.64 -9.32
CA TYR A 8 7.55 2.49 -9.24
C TYR A 8 7.74 2.01 -7.80
N THR A 9 7.97 2.93 -6.86
CA THR A 9 8.21 2.57 -5.46
C THR A 9 7.02 1.83 -4.86
N ILE A 10 5.81 2.40 -4.97
CA ILE A 10 4.59 1.79 -4.43
C ILE A 10 4.22 0.54 -5.23
N GLY A 11 4.37 0.55 -6.55
CA GLY A 11 4.09 -0.59 -7.40
C GLY A 11 4.94 -1.81 -7.02
N VAL A 12 6.24 -1.62 -6.80
CA VAL A 12 7.15 -2.68 -6.34
C VAL A 12 6.79 -3.16 -4.94
N ILE A 13 6.46 -2.27 -4.01
CA ILE A 13 6.01 -2.65 -2.65
C ILE A 13 4.74 -3.51 -2.72
N GLU A 14 3.74 -3.08 -3.51
CA GLU A 14 2.48 -3.83 -3.69
C GLU A 14 2.72 -5.19 -4.34
N LEU A 15 3.69 -5.33 -5.26
CA LEU A 15 4.08 -6.63 -5.82
C LEU A 15 4.80 -7.54 -4.81
N ILE A 16 5.72 -6.98 -4.02
CA ILE A 16 6.43 -7.70 -2.95
C ILE A 16 5.45 -8.24 -1.90
N VAL A 17 4.34 -7.53 -1.68
CA VAL A 17 3.30 -7.96 -0.74
C VAL A 17 2.26 -8.88 -1.41
N GLY A 18 1.77 -8.49 -2.58
CA GLY A 18 0.66 -9.11 -3.28
C GLY A 18 0.98 -10.50 -3.80
N LEU A 19 2.15 -10.69 -4.43
CA LEU A 19 2.52 -11.99 -5.00
C LEU A 19 2.68 -13.07 -3.91
N PRO A 20 3.44 -12.85 -2.81
CA PRO A 20 3.50 -13.83 -1.73
C PRO A 20 2.16 -14.02 -1.03
N LEU A 21 1.30 -12.99 -0.95
CA LEU A 21 -0.02 -13.15 -0.37
C LEU A 21 -0.92 -14.05 -1.23
N LEU A 22 -0.77 -13.99 -2.56
CA LEU A 22 -1.54 -14.78 -3.52
C LEU A 22 -1.08 -16.24 -3.56
N PHE A 23 0.23 -16.50 -3.62
CA PHE A 23 0.77 -17.86 -3.76
C PHE A 23 1.08 -18.55 -2.42
N TYR A 24 1.36 -17.78 -1.37
CA TYR A 24 1.85 -18.28 -0.07
C TYR A 24 1.12 -17.63 1.11
N SER A 25 -0.20 -17.40 0.97
CA SER A 25 -1.06 -16.64 1.91
C SER A 25 -0.79 -16.94 3.39
N LYS A 26 -0.75 -18.21 3.80
CA LYS A 26 -0.53 -18.63 5.20
C LYS A 26 0.85 -18.24 5.73
N SER A 27 1.90 -18.40 4.93
CA SER A 27 3.27 -18.03 5.34
C SER A 27 3.42 -16.51 5.39
N THR A 28 2.89 -15.82 4.39
CA THR A 28 2.87 -14.35 4.29
C THR A 28 2.13 -13.73 5.47
N LEU A 29 1.00 -14.30 5.89
CA LEU A 29 0.27 -13.85 7.08
C LEU A 29 1.07 -13.97 8.37
N LYS A 30 1.85 -15.05 8.56
CA LYS A 30 2.72 -15.20 9.74
C LYS A 30 3.79 -14.11 9.78
N VAL A 31 4.37 -13.76 8.63
CA VAL A 31 5.34 -12.66 8.52
C VAL A 31 4.66 -11.34 8.88
N PHE A 32 3.49 -11.06 8.31
CA PHE A 32 2.71 -9.88 8.66
C PHE A 32 2.29 -9.86 10.13
N ASP A 33 1.94 -10.99 10.74
CA ASP A 33 1.63 -11.07 12.18
C ASP A 33 2.84 -10.72 13.04
N LYS A 34 4.05 -11.05 12.60
CA LYS A 34 5.27 -10.66 13.31
C LYS A 34 5.56 -9.17 13.15
N PHE A 35 5.38 -8.64 11.94
CA PHE A 35 5.65 -7.23 11.62
C PHE A 35 4.64 -6.27 12.27
N PHE A 36 3.35 -6.62 12.27
CA PHE A 36 2.27 -5.79 12.85
C PHE A 36 2.08 -5.97 14.37
N LYS A 37 2.95 -6.71 15.06
CA LYS A 37 2.89 -6.85 16.53
C LYS A 37 3.62 -5.75 17.27
N ASP A 38 4.57 -5.11 16.61
CA ASP A 38 5.40 -4.06 17.18
C ASP A 38 4.81 -2.69 16.82
N ASP A 39 4.32 -1.97 17.85
CA ASP A 39 3.74 -0.63 17.70
C ASP A 39 4.71 0.33 17.02
N PHE A 40 6.00 0.25 17.37
CA PHE A 40 7.03 1.10 16.76
C PHE A 40 7.18 0.82 15.26
N GLN A 41 7.24 -0.46 14.86
CA GLN A 41 7.35 -0.84 13.44
C GLN A 41 6.14 -0.37 12.63
N MET A 42 4.94 -0.51 13.20
CA MET A 42 3.72 -0.02 12.55
C MET A 42 3.74 1.49 12.37
N ARG A 43 4.11 2.23 13.42
CA ARG A 43 4.15 3.68 13.36
C ARG A 43 5.21 4.19 12.39
N PHE A 44 6.39 3.56 12.42
CA PHE A 44 7.49 3.88 11.51
C PHE A 44 7.09 3.62 10.05
N THR A 45 6.52 2.45 9.76
CA THR A 45 6.02 2.11 8.41
C THR A 45 4.93 3.08 7.96
N GLY A 46 3.98 3.39 8.84
CA GLY A 46 2.93 4.37 8.56
C GLY A 46 3.48 5.76 8.26
N THR A 47 4.49 6.19 9.02
CA THR A 47 5.15 7.49 8.83
C THR A 47 5.87 7.51 7.47
N LEU A 48 6.60 6.45 7.11
CA LEU A 48 7.24 6.37 5.79
C LEU A 48 6.21 6.44 4.66
N MET A 49 5.09 5.72 4.76
CA MET A 49 4.01 5.79 3.76
C MET A 49 3.40 7.19 3.68
N ALA A 50 3.16 7.84 4.82
CA ALA A 50 2.65 9.21 4.85
C ALA A 50 3.65 10.19 4.20
N VAL A 51 4.95 10.05 4.47
CA VAL A 51 5.98 10.86 3.82
C VAL A 51 5.95 10.65 2.31
N LEU A 52 5.99 9.41 1.83
CA LEU A 52 5.97 9.11 0.39
C LEU A 52 4.75 9.72 -0.32
N GLY A 53 3.55 9.57 0.26
CA GLY A 53 2.35 10.18 -0.30
C GLY A 53 2.42 11.71 -0.29
N SER A 54 2.84 12.31 0.84
CA SER A 54 2.94 13.77 0.96
C SER A 54 3.95 14.39 -0.03
N LEU A 55 5.06 13.71 -0.31
CA LEU A 55 6.07 14.20 -1.25
C LEU A 55 5.57 14.32 -2.68
N VAL A 56 4.53 13.55 -3.06
CA VAL A 56 3.84 13.72 -4.35
C VAL A 56 2.78 14.81 -4.23
N LEU A 57 1.97 14.76 -3.17
CA LEU A 57 0.81 15.64 -2.99
C LEU A 57 1.15 17.12 -2.78
N VAL A 58 2.37 17.43 -2.32
CA VAL A 58 2.87 18.81 -2.24
C VAL A 58 3.11 19.41 -3.63
N GLU A 59 3.45 18.59 -4.63
CA GLU A 59 3.70 19.04 -6.01
C GLU A 59 2.42 19.06 -6.83
N SER A 60 1.56 18.05 -6.69
CA SER A 60 0.24 18.01 -7.32
C SER A 60 -0.73 17.15 -6.51
N TYR A 61 -1.92 17.68 -6.24
CA TYR A 61 -2.96 17.01 -5.44
C TYR A 61 -4.27 16.76 -6.19
N GLU A 62 -4.40 17.32 -7.39
CA GLU A 62 -5.63 17.22 -8.19
C GLU A 62 -5.74 15.83 -8.81
N VAL A 63 -6.92 15.23 -8.66
CA VAL A 63 -7.21 13.91 -9.21
C VAL A 63 -7.98 14.06 -10.51
N SER A 64 -7.39 13.59 -11.60
CA SER A 64 -7.97 13.49 -12.94
C SER A 64 -8.14 12.03 -13.38
N LEU A 65 -8.79 11.81 -14.53
CA LEU A 65 -9.07 10.47 -15.07
C LEU A 65 -7.96 9.93 -15.99
N ASP A 66 -6.92 10.71 -16.22
CA ASP A 66 -5.72 10.30 -16.95
C ASP A 66 -4.77 9.50 -16.04
N PRO A 67 -3.74 8.83 -16.60
CA PRO A 67 -2.83 8.00 -15.81
C PRO A 67 -2.18 8.75 -14.64
N GLU A 68 -1.80 10.02 -14.83
CA GLU A 68 -1.22 10.85 -13.78
C GLU A 68 -2.20 11.05 -12.62
N GLY A 69 -3.45 11.44 -12.90
CA GLY A 69 -4.49 11.64 -11.90
C GLY A 69 -4.80 10.36 -11.10
N LEU A 70 -4.76 9.19 -11.74
CA LEU A 70 -4.92 7.91 -11.05
C LEU A 70 -3.74 7.59 -10.12
N ILE A 71 -2.51 7.96 -10.48
CA ILE A 71 -1.35 7.79 -9.60
C ILE A 71 -1.43 8.77 -8.41
N ILE A 72 -1.90 10.00 -8.63
CA ILE A 72 -2.14 10.98 -7.56
C ILE A 72 -3.24 10.47 -6.59
N LEU A 73 -4.29 9.84 -7.12
CA LEU A 73 -5.29 9.16 -6.28
C LEU A 73 -4.65 8.06 -5.42
N MET A 74 -3.73 7.29 -5.98
CA MET A 74 -2.96 6.29 -5.22
C MET A 74 -2.05 6.95 -4.16
N ALA A 75 -1.46 8.11 -4.44
CA ALA A 75 -0.71 8.89 -3.44
C ALA A 75 -1.58 9.32 -2.26
N TRP A 76 -2.81 9.77 -2.51
CA TRP A 76 -3.79 10.04 -1.46
C TRP A 76 -4.10 8.80 -0.62
N LEU A 77 -4.35 7.65 -1.25
CA LEU A 77 -4.63 6.41 -0.53
C LEU A 77 -3.45 5.96 0.34
N VAL A 78 -2.23 6.04 -0.18
CA VAL A 78 -1.00 5.72 0.55
C VAL A 78 -0.79 6.69 1.71
N PHE A 79 -1.01 7.99 1.49
CA PHE A 79 -0.91 9.02 2.52
C PHE A 79 -1.87 8.76 3.68
N VAL A 80 -3.17 8.59 3.38
CA VAL A 80 -4.21 8.35 4.38
C VAL A 80 -3.96 7.05 5.14
N LYS A 81 -3.59 5.97 4.43
CA LYS A 81 -3.22 4.69 5.06
C LYS A 81 -1.99 4.84 5.96
N GLY A 82 -1.00 5.61 5.52
CA GLY A 82 0.19 5.94 6.31
C GLY A 82 -0.15 6.66 7.61
N LEU A 83 -0.98 7.71 7.54
CA LEU A 83 -1.47 8.42 8.72
C LEU A 83 -2.24 7.48 9.67
N MET A 84 -3.11 6.62 9.14
CA MET A 84 -3.82 5.63 9.93
C MET A 84 -2.86 4.70 10.69
N TYR A 85 -1.79 4.23 10.03
CA TYR A 85 -0.82 3.32 10.65
C TYR A 85 0.08 4.04 11.67
N ALA A 86 0.42 5.31 11.42
CA ALA A 86 1.26 6.13 12.28
C ALA A 86 0.57 6.60 13.56
N TRP A 87 -0.70 7.02 13.48
CA TRP A 87 -1.42 7.56 14.63
C TRP A 87 -2.35 6.54 15.31
N TRP A 88 -2.96 5.65 14.54
CA TRP A 88 -3.93 4.67 15.06
C TRP A 88 -3.58 3.22 14.66
N PRO A 89 -2.39 2.71 15.04
CA PRO A 89 -1.94 1.37 14.65
C PRO A 89 -2.93 0.27 15.08
N GLN A 90 -3.62 0.45 16.22
CA GLN A 90 -4.63 -0.50 16.69
C GLN A 90 -5.80 -0.67 15.71
N THR A 91 -6.19 0.39 14.98
CA THR A 91 -7.25 0.33 13.96
C THR A 91 -6.82 -0.60 12.82
N ALA A 92 -5.57 -0.48 12.37
CA ALA A 92 -5.01 -1.34 11.33
C ALA A 92 -4.91 -2.80 11.78
N VAL A 93 -4.49 -3.06 13.03
CA VAL A 93 -4.47 -4.42 13.61
C VAL A 93 -5.88 -5.03 13.63
N ASN A 94 -6.89 -4.25 14.01
CA ASN A 94 -8.28 -4.72 14.09
C ASN A 94 -8.86 -5.01 12.69
N MET A 95 -8.58 -4.16 11.70
CA MET A 95 -8.97 -4.41 10.30
C MET A 95 -8.31 -5.68 9.75
N LYS A 96 -7.01 -5.84 9.98
CA LYS A 96 -6.25 -7.03 9.60
C LYS A 96 -6.87 -8.30 10.19
N LYS A 97 -7.19 -8.30 11.49
CA LYS A 97 -7.85 -9.45 12.15
C LYS A 97 -9.18 -9.83 11.51
N LYS A 98 -9.95 -8.87 10.99
CA LYS A 98 -11.18 -9.16 10.24
C LYS A 98 -10.86 -9.77 8.87
N PHE A 99 -9.89 -9.19 8.16
CA PHE A 99 -9.48 -9.65 6.83
C PHE A 99 -8.91 -11.07 6.83
N MET A 100 -8.10 -11.42 7.85
CA MET A 100 -7.49 -12.75 8.00
C MET A 100 -8.49 -13.88 8.29
N LYS A 101 -9.74 -13.58 8.66
CA LYS A 101 -10.75 -14.61 8.94
C LYS A 101 -11.29 -15.30 7.68
N SER A 102 -11.07 -14.72 6.51
CA SER A 102 -11.57 -15.25 5.24
C SER A 102 -10.43 -15.52 4.28
N GLU A 103 -10.25 -16.79 3.91
CA GLU A 103 -9.27 -17.19 2.89
C GLU A 103 -9.57 -16.54 1.53
N ALA A 104 -10.86 -16.42 1.19
CA ALA A 104 -11.28 -15.69 -0.01
C ALA A 104 -10.83 -14.22 0.04
N ALA A 105 -11.00 -13.54 1.18
CA ALA A 105 -10.57 -12.15 1.33
C ALA A 105 -9.05 -12.01 1.13
N LEU A 106 -8.26 -12.94 1.67
CA LEU A 106 -6.80 -12.95 1.50
C LEU A 106 -6.40 -13.13 0.03
N THR A 107 -7.02 -14.06 -0.68
CA THR A 107 -6.77 -14.28 -2.11
C THR A 107 -7.15 -13.05 -2.93
N PHE A 108 -8.32 -12.47 -2.70
CA PHE A 108 -8.73 -11.22 -3.35
C PHE A 108 -7.79 -10.06 -3.03
N GLY A 109 -7.29 -9.97 -1.80
CA GLY A 109 -6.29 -8.99 -1.40
C GLY A 109 -4.98 -9.15 -2.15
N GLY A 110 -4.49 -10.39 -2.30
CA GLY A 110 -3.29 -10.69 -3.07
C GLY A 110 -3.45 -10.35 -4.56
N ILE A 111 -4.60 -10.67 -5.15
CA ILE A 111 -4.93 -10.31 -6.54
C ILE A 111 -4.97 -8.79 -6.70
N ALA A 112 -5.73 -8.09 -5.84
CA ALA A 112 -5.86 -6.64 -5.91
C ALA A 112 -4.50 -5.95 -5.77
N ALA A 113 -3.70 -6.31 -4.77
CA ALA A 113 -2.35 -5.78 -4.57
C ALA A 113 -1.45 -6.04 -5.79
N SER A 114 -1.48 -7.25 -6.35
CA SER A 114 -0.68 -7.59 -7.52
C SER A 114 -1.09 -6.80 -8.77
N VAL A 115 -2.40 -6.66 -9.02
CA VAL A 115 -2.94 -5.90 -10.16
C VAL A 115 -2.59 -4.41 -10.01
N ILE A 116 -2.83 -3.83 -8.83
CA ILE A 116 -2.47 -2.44 -8.54
C ILE A 116 -0.96 -2.24 -8.72
N GLY A 117 -0.14 -3.18 -8.23
CA GLY A 117 1.30 -3.14 -8.39
C GLY A 117 1.75 -3.12 -9.85
N VAL A 118 1.21 -4.01 -10.69
CA VAL A 118 1.48 -4.01 -12.13
C VAL A 118 1.00 -2.72 -12.80
N LEU A 119 -0.20 -2.25 -12.48
CA LEU A 119 -0.75 -1.02 -13.06
C LEU A 119 0.07 0.22 -12.68
N LEU A 120 0.59 0.30 -11.46
CA LEU A 120 1.47 1.39 -11.03
C LEU A 120 2.82 1.35 -11.74
N VAL A 121 3.42 0.17 -11.87
CA VAL A 121 4.69 0.00 -12.61
C VAL A 121 4.52 0.37 -14.08
N TYR A 122 3.40 -0.03 -14.68
CA TYR A 122 3.06 0.36 -16.05
C TYR A 122 2.79 1.87 -16.16
N GLY A 123 1.98 2.42 -15.25
CA GLY A 123 1.68 3.84 -15.16
C GLY A 123 2.94 4.69 -15.06
N ALA A 124 3.92 4.26 -14.26
CA ALA A 124 5.22 4.91 -14.12
C ALA A 124 6.04 4.98 -15.42
N SER A 125 5.79 4.09 -16.39
CA SER A 125 6.50 4.07 -17.68
C SER A 125 5.92 5.02 -18.73
N ILE A 126 4.73 5.58 -18.46
CA ILE A 126 3.96 6.40 -19.40
C ILE A 126 3.68 7.82 -18.85
N VAL A 127 4.24 8.16 -17.69
CA VAL A 127 4.19 9.48 -17.03
C VAL A 127 5.59 10.01 -16.78
#